data_AF-A0A1V4ARI5-F1
#
_entry.id   AF-A0A1V4ARI5-F1
#
_cell.length_a   1.000
_cell.length_b   1.000
_cell.length_c   1.000
_cell.angle_alpha   90.00
_cell.angle_beta   90.00
_cell.angle_gamma   90.00
#
_symmetry.space_group_name_H-M   'P 1'
#
loop_
_entity.id
_entity.type
_entity.pdbx_description
1 polymer ?
#
loop_
_entity_poly.entity_id
_entity_poly.type
_entity_poly.pdbx_seq_one_letter_code
_entity_poly.pdbx_strand_id
1 'polypeptide(L)'
;MRTEKRMLDIPVHEYFCYVTIEQVRPMEAHCSYGKMAICETWVEECKRQMNAGHVLTREFLANAILFQCVILAYNPLRWIAMLTGGSVQQ
;
A
#
# COMPACT_ATOMS: atom_id res chain seq x y z
N MET A 1 2.25 25.52 -17.76
CA MET A 1 1.99 24.14 -17.29
C MET A 1 1.73 23.28 -18.51
N ARG A 2 2.48 22.19 -18.69
CA ARG A 2 2.23 21.25 -19.78
C ARG A 2 1.01 20.42 -19.37
N THR A 3 -0.03 20.41 -20.19
CA THR A 3 -1.26 19.64 -19.91
C THR A 3 -1.28 18.46 -20.85
N GLU A 4 -1.39 17.25 -20.31
CA GLU A 4 -1.66 16.08 -21.15
C GLU A 4 -3.18 15.98 -21.38
N LYS A 5 -3.59 15.97 -22.64
CA LYS A 5 -4.98 15.69 -23.00
C LYS A 5 -5.27 14.21 -22.80
N ARG A 6 -5.83 13.88 -21.63
CA ARG A 6 -6.58 12.64 -21.38
C ARG A 6 -8.05 13.02 -21.17
N MET A 7 -8.86 12.07 -20.72
CA MET A 7 -10.30 12.29 -20.44
C MET A 7 -10.57 13.43 -19.44
N LEU A 8 -9.56 13.80 -18.64
CA LEU A 8 -9.47 15.02 -17.86
C LEU A 8 -8.13 15.71 -18.19
N ASP A 9 -8.10 17.04 -18.20
CA ASP A 9 -6.88 17.83 -18.38
C ASP A 9 -6.03 17.74 -17.11
N ILE A 10 -5.03 16.85 -17.12
CA ILE A 10 -4.16 16.63 -15.97
C ILE A 10 -2.94 17.54 -16.11
N PRO A 11 -2.69 18.44 -15.14
CA PRO A 11 -1.46 19.24 -15.15
C PRO A 11 -0.25 18.34 -14.93
N VAL A 12 0.71 18.38 -15.85
CA VAL A 12 2.00 17.72 -15.67
C VAL A 12 2.83 18.60 -14.74
N HIS A 13 3.10 18.09 -13.54
CA HIS A 13 3.93 18.76 -12.55
C HIS A 13 5.37 18.24 -12.64
N GLU A 14 6.33 19.15 -12.79
CA GLU A 14 7.77 18.84 -12.71
C GLU A 14 8.27 18.67 -11.27
N TYR A 15 7.38 18.85 -10.29
CA TYR A 15 7.67 18.78 -8.86
C TYR A 15 6.69 17.86 -8.15
N PHE A 16 7.13 17.25 -7.05
CA PHE A 16 6.25 16.47 -6.18
C PHE A 16 5.24 17.37 -5.46
N CYS A 17 3.96 16.99 -5.49
CA CYS A 17 2.89 17.66 -4.77
C CYS A 17 2.39 16.75 -3.63
N TYR A 18 2.49 17.22 -2.39
CA TYR A 18 1.98 16.52 -1.20
C TYR A 18 0.78 17.27 -0.65
N VAL A 19 -0.31 16.53 -0.41
CA VAL A 19 -1.52 17.07 0.22
C VAL A 19 -1.66 16.39 1.57
N THR A 20 -1.43 17.13 2.64
CA THR A 20 -1.49 16.60 4.00
C THR A 20 -2.36 17.51 4.88
N ILE A 21 -3.06 16.90 5.84
CA ILE A 21 -3.80 17.61 6.89
C ILE A 21 -2.89 17.99 8.07
N GLU A 22 -1.68 17.44 8.10
CA GLU A 22 -0.69 17.65 9.16
C GLU A 22 0.22 18.83 8.81
N GLN A 23 0.59 19.64 9.81
CA GLN A 23 1.57 20.72 9.63
C GLN A 23 3.00 20.17 9.71
N VAL A 24 3.41 19.42 8.68
CA VAL A 24 4.73 18.80 8.57
C VAL A 24 5.62 19.51 7.56
N ARG A 25 6.94 19.42 7.73
CA ARG A 25 7.88 19.97 6.75
C ARG A 25 7.78 19.19 5.44
N PRO A 26 8.05 19.81 4.27
CA PRO A 26 7.95 19.11 2.98
C PRO A 26 8.78 17.82 2.90
N MET A 27 9.96 17.77 3.52
CA MET A 27 10.79 16.57 3.57
C MET A 27 10.16 15.47 4.44
N GLU A 28 9.53 15.84 5.56
CA GLU A 28 8.80 14.89 6.41
C GLU A 28 7.57 14.33 5.69
N ALA A 29 6.84 15.18 4.96
CA ALA A 29 5.75 14.73 4.10
C ALA A 29 6.24 13.72 3.05
N HIS A 30 7.33 14.04 2.33
CA HIS A 30 7.95 13.13 1.37
C HIS A 30 8.31 11.77 2.01
N CYS A 31 8.93 11.79 3.19
CA CYS A 31 9.29 10.57 3.92
C CYS A 31 8.07 9.76 4.36
N SER A 32 7.02 10.42 4.86
CA SER A 32 5.76 9.79 5.27
C SER A 32 5.04 9.14 4.09
N TYR A 33 4.99 9.81 2.93
CA TYR A 33 4.50 9.21 1.70
C TYR A 33 5.37 8.04 1.24
N GLY A 34 6.68 8.07 1.48
CA GLY A 34 7.57 6.92 1.27
C GLY A 34 7.15 5.68 2.08
N LYS A 35 6.61 5.86 3.30
CA LYS A 35 6.06 4.75 4.08
C LYS A 35 4.82 4.13 3.44
N MET A 36 4.02 4.90 2.68
CA MET A 36 2.90 4.35 1.92
C MET A 36 3.36 3.36 0.86
N ALA A 37 4.45 3.66 0.14
CA ALA A 37 5.01 2.73 -0.84
C ALA A 37 5.47 1.40 -0.19
N ILE A 38 5.95 1.47 1.05
CA ILE A 38 6.26 0.27 1.85
C ILE A 38 4.98 -0.52 2.16
N CYS A 39 3.89 0.16 2.56
CA CYS A 39 2.60 -0.50 2.80
C CYS A 39 2.04 -1.16 1.53
N GLU A 40 2.11 -0.51 0.36
CA GLU A 40 1.70 -1.11 -0.92
C GLU A 40 2.48 -2.38 -1.22
N THR A 41 3.79 -2.35 -0.97
CA THR A 41 4.64 -3.55 -1.09
C THR A 41 4.18 -4.66 -0.15
N TRP A 42 3.78 -4.35 1.08
CA TRP A 42 3.30 -5.36 2.03
C TRP A 42 1.95 -5.94 1.64
N VAL A 43 1.07 -5.15 1.04
CA VAL A 43 -0.21 -5.63 0.52
C VAL A 43 0.01 -6.59 -0.65
N GLU A 44 0.91 -6.27 -1.57
CA GLU A 44 1.27 -7.17 -2.67
C GLU A 44 1.93 -8.46 -2.16
N GLU A 45 2.81 -8.36 -1.17
CA GLU A 45 3.42 -9.53 -0.56
C GLU A 45 2.40 -10.41 0.17
N CYS A 46 1.46 -9.80 0.88
CA CYS A 46 0.34 -10.50 1.52
C CYS A 46 -0.50 -11.26 0.48
N LYS A 47 -0.83 -10.63 -0.65
CA LYS A 47 -1.55 -11.30 -1.75
C LYS A 47 -0.78 -12.51 -2.28
N ARG A 48 0.54 -12.40 -2.43
CA ARG A 48 1.43 -13.47 -2.91
C ARG A 48 1.56 -14.61 -1.89
N GLN A 49 1.99 -14.33 -0.66
CA GLN A 49 2.29 -15.35 0.35
C GLN A 49 1.05 -16.02 0.92
N MET A 50 -0.01 -15.24 1.17
CA MET A 50 -1.24 -15.75 1.78
C MET A 50 -2.25 -16.23 0.75
N ASN A 51 -1.89 -16.17 -0.54
CA ASN A 51 -2.75 -16.53 -1.67
C ASN A 51 -4.12 -15.78 -1.63
N ALA A 52 -4.12 -14.55 -1.11
CA ALA A 52 -5.33 -13.81 -0.73
C ALA A 52 -6.26 -13.55 -1.93
N GLY A 53 -5.72 -13.50 -3.14
CA GLY A 53 -6.49 -13.29 -4.37
C GLY A 53 -7.16 -14.53 -4.95
N HIS A 54 -6.80 -15.74 -4.50
CA HIS A 54 -7.36 -16.99 -5.03
C HIS A 54 -8.51 -17.55 -4.20
N VAL A 55 -8.69 -17.08 -2.95
CA VAL A 55 -9.81 -17.50 -2.11
C VAL A 55 -11.03 -16.61 -2.43
N LEU A 56 -11.72 -16.97 -3.52
CA LEU A 56 -12.92 -16.28 -3.97
C LEU A 56 -14.16 -17.14 -3.75
N THR A 57 -15.11 -16.57 -3.02
CA THR A 57 -16.46 -17.09 -2.85
C THR A 57 -17.43 -16.30 -3.72
N ARG A 58 -18.67 -16.80 -3.87
CA ARG A 58 -19.73 -16.10 -4.63
C ARG A 58 -20.33 -14.92 -3.88
N GLU A 59 -19.98 -14.74 -2.61
CA GLU A 59 -20.54 -13.72 -1.72
C GLU A 59 -19.54 -12.59 -1.48
N PHE A 60 -19.93 -11.35 -1.76
CA PHE A 60 -19.08 -10.17 -1.58
C PHE A 60 -18.61 -10.02 -0.13
N LEU A 61 -19.53 -10.18 0.83
CA LEU A 61 -19.22 -10.03 2.25
C LEU A 61 -18.26 -11.11 2.74
N ALA A 62 -18.41 -12.35 2.26
CA ALA A 62 -17.49 -13.43 2.61
C ALA A 62 -16.08 -13.14 2.08
N ASN A 63 -15.95 -12.61 0.86
CA ASN A 63 -14.66 -12.20 0.31
C ASN A 63 -14.03 -11.05 1.12
N ALA A 64 -14.83 -10.07 1.55
CA ALA A 64 -14.35 -8.97 2.39
C ALA A 64 -13.83 -9.47 3.75
N ILE A 65 -14.57 -10.36 4.41
CA ILE A 65 -14.17 -10.95 5.70
C ILE A 65 -12.91 -11.80 5.53
N LEU A 66 -12.85 -12.64 4.50
CA LEU A 66 -11.67 -13.46 4.22
C LEU A 66 -10.43 -12.60 3.98
N PHE A 67 -10.55 -11.52 3.20
CA PHE A 67 -9.45 -10.60 2.95
C PHE A 67 -8.98 -9.92 4.25
N GLN A 68 -9.91 -9.50 5.12
CA GLN A 68 -9.57 -8.93 6.42
C GLN A 68 -8.89 -9.95 7.35
N CYS A 69 -9.37 -11.20 7.39
CA CYS A 69 -8.74 -12.28 8.15
C CYS A 69 -7.32 -12.56 7.66
N VAL A 70 -7.10 -12.56 6.35
CA VAL A 70 -5.77 -12.76 5.75
C VAL A 70 -4.82 -11.62 6.13
N ILE A 71 -5.27 -10.36 6.09
CA ILE A 71 -4.47 -9.22 6.56
C ILE A 71 -4.15 -9.34 8.05
N LEU A 72 -5.14 -9.70 8.87
CA LEU A 72 -4.97 -9.87 10.32
C LEU A 72 -3.96 -10.97 10.64
N ALA A 73 -3.92 -12.05 9.87
CA ALA A 73 -2.94 -13.12 10.02
C ALA A 73 -1.55 -12.72 9.51
N TYR A 74 -1.47 -11.96 8.40
CA TYR A 74 -0.21 -11.52 7.82
C TYR A 74 0.55 -10.53 8.71
N ASN A 75 -0.16 -9.60 9.37
CA ASN A 75 0.48 -8.53 10.15
C ASN A 75 1.39 -9.06 11.29
N PRO A 76 0.96 -9.99 12.15
CA PRO A 76 1.84 -10.61 13.16
C PRO A 76 2.99 -11.40 12.55
N LEU A 77 2.77 -12.15 11.46
CA LEU A 77 3.84 -12.89 10.78
C LEU A 77 4.92 -11.95 10.28
N ARG A 78 4.50 -10.84 9.67
CA ARG A 78 5.41 -9.81 9.18
C ARG A 78 6.17 -9.14 10.32
N TRP A 79 5.49 -8.87 11.43
CA TRP A 79 6.14 -8.29 12.61
C TRP A 79 7.19 -9.23 13.20
N ILE A 80 6.89 -10.51 13.34
CA ILE A 80 7.85 -11.52 13.80
C ILE A 80 9.04 -11.60 12.85
N ALA A 81 8.82 -11.59 11.53
CA ALA A 81 9.89 -11.61 10.54
C ALA A 81 10.84 -10.39 10.65
N MET A 82 10.30 -9.21 10.94
CA MET A 82 11.12 -8.01 11.21
C MET A 82 11.96 -8.16 12.48
N LEU A 83 11.40 -8.75 13.54
CA LEU A 83 12.09 -8.96 14.81
C LEU A 83 13.22 -10.00 14.70
N THR A 84 13.05 -11.01 13.84
CA THR A 84 14.07 -12.07 13.64
C THR A 84 15.14 -11.69 12.62
N GLY A 85 15.12 -10.47 12.08
CA GLY A 85 16.08 -10.03 11.07
C GLY A 85 15.86 -10.65 9.68
N GLY A 86 14.69 -11.27 9.45
CA GLY A 86 14.31 -11.77 8.14
C GLY A 86 14.21 -10.61 7.14
N SER A 87 15.15 -10.53 6.21
CA SER A 87 15.06 -9.60 5.08
C SER A 87 13.93 -10.05 4.17
N VAL A 88 13.13 -9.06 3.76
CA VAL A 88 12.04 -9.23 2.80
C VAL A 88 12.67 -9.62 1.47
N GLN A 89 12.37 -10.82 0.98
CA GLN A 89 12.72 -11.18 -0.40
C GLN A 89 11.90 -10.28 -1.33
N GLN A 90 12.58 -9.38 -2.04
CA GLN A 90 12.00 -8.53 -3.08
C GLN A 90 11.68 -9.32 -4.34
#